data_AF-A0A1B8XXL8-F1
#
_entry.id   AF-A0A1B8XXL8-F1
#
_cell.length_a   1.000
_cell.length_b   1.000
_cell.length_c   1.000
_cell.angle_alpha   90.00
_cell.angle_beta   90.00
_cell.angle_gamma   90.00
#
_symmetry.space_group_name_H-M   'P 1'
#
loop_
_entity.id
_entity.type
_entity.pdbx_description
1 polymer ?
#
loop_
_entity_poly.entity_id
_entity_poly.type
_entity_poly.pdbx_seq_one_letter_code
_entity_poly.pdbx_strand_id
1 'polypeptide(L)'
;MAAYIEFVPPPECPVFEPSWEEFSDPLSFIGRIRPIAEKTGICKYNLPRWIFLHFPKTYGQIEVLLILTLDWQPPFACDVKSFCFTPRAMTRVKLDFLDQLGKFWELQGSALRIPVVDGKLLDVYALSKVVSSEGGFEVVTKEKKWSQVGNRMGYQPGKGTGSLLKLHYDRILYPYELFQSGVSLMERNAPRIF
;
A
#
# COMPACT_ATOMS: atom_id res chain seq x y z
N MET A 1 14.85 -24.54 -14.06
CA MET A 1 14.68 -24.66 -12.59
C MET A 1 14.98 -23.30 -11.98
N ALA A 2 13.98 -22.57 -11.51
CA ALA A 2 14.22 -21.31 -10.82
C ALA A 2 14.82 -21.63 -9.45
N ALA A 3 16.03 -21.13 -9.18
CA ALA A 3 16.65 -21.26 -7.87
C ALA A 3 15.77 -20.53 -6.85
N TYR A 4 15.22 -21.26 -5.88
CA TYR A 4 14.57 -20.64 -4.75
C TYR A 4 15.67 -19.95 -3.93
N ILE A 5 15.56 -18.64 -3.72
CA ILE A 5 16.43 -17.97 -2.77
C ILE A 5 15.79 -18.19 -1.40
N GLU A 6 16.45 -18.96 -0.54
CA GLU A 6 15.99 -19.19 0.82
C GLU A 6 16.01 -17.88 1.60
N PHE A 7 14.90 -17.56 2.27
CA PHE A 7 14.79 -16.33 3.04
C PHE A 7 15.75 -16.37 4.23
N VAL A 8 16.62 -15.37 4.33
CA VAL A 8 17.49 -15.17 5.49
C VAL A 8 16.95 -13.99 6.30
N PRO A 9 16.52 -14.20 7.56
CA PRO A 9 16.03 -13.13 8.41
C PRO A 9 17.11 -12.06 8.63
N PRO A 10 16.78 -10.76 8.49
CA PRO A 10 17.70 -9.67 8.83
C PRO A 10 17.96 -9.60 10.35
N PRO A 11 19.06 -8.96 10.77
CA PRO A 11 19.35 -8.76 12.19
C PRO A 11 18.26 -7.93 12.88
N GLU A 12 18.01 -8.22 14.16
CA GLU A 12 17.04 -7.47 14.95
C GLU A 12 17.50 -6.02 15.22
N CYS A 13 16.52 -5.12 15.36
CA CYS A 13 16.79 -3.73 15.68
C CYS A 13 17.05 -3.53 17.19
N PRO A 14 17.74 -2.45 17.59
CA PRO A 14 17.99 -2.16 19.00
C PRO A 14 16.68 -1.89 19.74
N VAL A 15 16.57 -2.48 20.93
CA VAL A 15 15.43 -2.32 21.83
C VAL A 15 15.87 -1.47 23.03
N PHE A 16 15.06 -0.46 23.36
CA PHE A 16 15.31 0.45 24.49
C PHE A 16 14.19 0.37 25.52
N GLU A 17 14.58 0.36 26.78
CA GLU A 17 13.69 0.33 27.95
C GLU A 17 13.90 1.61 28.77
N PRO A 18 13.20 2.72 28.45
CA PRO A 18 13.30 3.95 29.22
C PRO A 18 12.79 3.75 30.65
N SER A 19 13.46 4.38 31.61
CA SER A 19 12.90 4.62 32.93
C SER A 19 11.70 5.58 32.88
N TRP A 20 10.92 5.67 33.95
CA TRP A 20 9.78 6.59 34.03
C TRP A 20 10.17 8.06 33.87
N GLU A 21 11.33 8.45 34.37
CA GLU A 21 11.87 9.81 34.23
C GLU A 21 12.23 10.14 32.77
N GLU A 22 12.83 9.18 32.07
CA GLU A 22 13.16 9.29 30.65
C GLU A 22 11.92 9.25 29.76
N PHE A 23 10.89 8.51 30.17
CA PHE A 23 9.62 8.45 29.45
C PHE A 23 8.82 9.76 29.54
N SER A 24 9.01 10.54 30.60
CA SER A 24 8.33 11.82 30.79
C SER A 24 8.69 12.88 29.73
N ASP A 25 9.86 12.76 29.10
CA ASP A 25 10.27 13.62 27.98
C ASP A 25 10.74 12.79 26.76
N PRO A 26 9.79 12.35 25.91
CA PRO A 26 10.09 11.46 24.79
C PRO A 26 11.11 12.02 23.80
N LEU A 27 11.13 13.33 23.56
CA LEU A 27 12.03 13.94 22.58
C LEU A 27 13.48 13.93 23.06
N SER A 28 13.71 14.20 24.35
CA SER A 28 15.04 14.09 24.95
C SER A 28 15.55 12.66 24.95
N PHE A 29 14.68 11.69 25.23
CA PHE A 29 15.04 10.27 25.16
C PHE A 29 15.38 9.82 23.73
N ILE A 30 14.58 10.22 22.73
CA ILE A 30 14.88 9.99 21.30
C ILE A 30 16.22 10.62 20.92
N GLY A 31 16.51 11.83 21.40
CA GLY A 31 17.77 12.53 21.17
C GLY A 31 18.98 11.77 21.75
N ARG A 32 18.83 11.20 22.94
CA ARG A 32 19.86 10.39 23.63
C ARG A 32 20.21 9.13 22.85
N ILE A 33 19.21 8.43 22.31
CA ILE A 33 19.43 7.15 21.62
C ILE A 33 19.69 7.27 20.11
N ARG A 34 19.43 8.45 19.53
CA ARG A 34 19.71 8.77 18.12
C ARG A 34 21.05 8.22 17.60
N PRO A 35 22.22 8.43 18.25
CA PRO A 35 23.50 7.95 17.71
C PRO A 35 23.59 6.42 17.55
N ILE A 36 22.72 5.67 18.23
CA ILE A 36 22.64 4.21 18.17
C ILE A 36 21.55 3.78 17.18
N ALA A 37 20.34 4.35 17.30
CA ALA A 37 19.17 4.01 16.48
C ALA A 37 19.30 4.48 15.02
N GLU A 38 20.02 5.56 14.76
CA GLU A 38 20.23 6.09 13.41
C GLU A 38 21.04 5.12 12.53
N LYS A 39 21.96 4.36 13.14
CA LYS A 39 22.78 3.36 12.43
C LYS A 39 21.93 2.21 11.89
N THR A 40 20.84 1.87 12.56
CA THR A 40 19.94 0.77 12.17
C THR A 40 18.69 1.27 11.42
N GLY A 41 18.47 2.58 11.35
CA GLY A 41 17.31 3.22 10.72
C GLY A 41 15.99 3.05 11.48
N ILE A 42 15.85 1.95 12.24
CA ILE A 42 14.71 1.65 13.10
C ILE A 42 15.18 1.21 14.49
N CYS A 43 14.36 1.46 15.51
CA CYS A 43 14.52 0.97 16.87
C CYS A 43 13.15 0.66 17.48
N LYS A 44 13.12 -0.15 18.54
CA LYS A 44 11.91 -0.50 19.28
C LYS A 44 12.00 0.04 20.71
N TYR A 45 10.88 0.56 21.21
CA TYR A 45 10.75 1.01 22.59
C TYR A 45 9.84 0.04 23.34
N ASN A 46 10.33 -0.48 24.46
CA ASN A 46 9.53 -1.20 25.42
C ASN A 46 9.19 -0.21 26.54
N LEU A 47 7.90 0.09 26.69
CA LEU A 47 7.43 0.91 27.82
C LEU A 47 7.79 0.20 29.14
N PRO A 48 8.12 0.97 30.21
CA PRO A 48 8.53 0.40 31.50
C PRO A 48 7.48 -0.62 31.98
N ARG A 49 7.91 -1.86 32.22
CA ARG A 49 7.05 -2.97 32.64
C ARG A 49 7.01 -3.11 34.17
N TRP A 50 5.81 -3.42 34.67
CA TRP A 50 5.43 -3.98 35.97
C TRP A 50 6.58 -4.48 36.85
N ILE A 51 6.75 -3.91 38.05
CA ILE A 51 7.32 -4.64 39.19
C ILE A 51 6.15 -4.98 40.11
N PHE A 52 5.69 -6.24 40.07
CA PHE A 52 4.79 -6.75 41.10
C PHE A 52 5.58 -6.89 42.41
N LEU A 53 5.68 -5.81 43.18
CA LEU A 53 6.07 -5.92 44.59
C LEU A 53 4.84 -6.41 45.37
N HIS A 54 4.71 -7.73 45.47
CA HIS A 54 3.75 -8.35 46.38
C HIS A 54 4.27 -8.17 47.81
N PHE A 55 3.84 -7.10 48.49
CA PHE A 55 4.05 -6.96 49.92
C PHE A 55 2.93 -7.71 50.67
N PRO A 56 3.25 -8.76 51.46
CA PRO A 56 2.26 -9.38 52.33
C PRO A 56 1.93 -8.39 53.46
N LYS A 57 0.71 -7.85 53.49
CA LYS A 57 0.24 -7.02 54.61
C LYS A 57 0.00 -7.90 55.84
N THR A 58 0.70 -7.59 56.94
CA THR A 58 0.24 -7.89 58.29
C THR A 58 -0.11 -6.62 59.04
N TYR A 59 -1.22 -6.71 59.78
CA TYR A 59 -1.76 -5.81 60.80
C TYR A 59 -2.54 -4.56 60.39
N GLY A 60 -3.78 -4.51 60.90
CA GLY A 60 -4.35 -3.33 61.55
C GLY A 60 -4.76 -2.16 60.66
N GLN A 61 -6.01 -2.20 60.21
CA GLN A 61 -6.93 -1.06 60.06
C GLN A 61 -6.31 0.31 59.67
N ILE A 62 -6.55 0.67 58.39
CA ILE A 62 -6.31 1.96 57.72
C ILE A 62 -4.85 2.18 57.30
N GLU A 63 -4.54 1.96 56.02
CA GLU A 63 -3.58 2.81 55.30
C GLU A 63 -3.95 2.92 53.82
N VAL A 64 -4.48 4.11 53.53
CA VAL A 64 -4.15 5.02 52.42
C VAL A 64 -3.82 4.36 51.07
N LEU A 65 -4.79 4.53 50.18
CA LEU A 65 -4.62 4.87 48.77
C LEU A 65 -3.16 5.20 48.37
N LEU A 66 -2.40 4.19 47.97
CA LEU A 66 -1.24 4.40 47.12
C LEU A 66 -1.71 4.16 45.68
N ILE A 67 -2.39 5.16 45.11
CA ILE A 67 -2.39 5.36 43.66
C ILE A 67 -0.98 5.87 43.33
N LEU A 68 0.01 4.98 43.34
CA LEU A 68 1.33 5.19 42.75
C LEU A 68 1.61 3.86 42.06
N THR A 69 1.05 3.63 40.88
CA THR A 69 1.73 3.95 39.64
C THR A 69 0.72 4.36 38.59
N LEU A 70 0.97 5.50 37.94
CA LEU A 70 0.24 5.91 36.76
C LEU A 70 0.68 5.02 35.59
N ASP A 71 0.22 3.76 35.57
CA ASP A 71 0.54 2.78 34.54
C ASP A 71 0.00 3.27 33.18
N TRP A 72 0.89 3.47 32.20
CA TRP A 72 0.52 3.92 30.86
C TRP A 72 -0.14 2.78 30.09
N GLN A 73 -1.46 2.66 30.24
CA GLN A 73 -2.31 1.76 29.49
C GLN A 73 -3.51 2.54 28.95
N PRO A 74 -3.30 3.37 27.92
CA PRO A 74 -4.39 4.16 27.36
C PRO A 74 -5.48 3.21 26.83
N PRO A 75 -6.75 3.45 27.17
CA PRO A 75 -7.84 2.63 26.65
C PRO A 75 -7.90 2.77 25.13
N PHE A 76 -8.16 1.66 24.43
CA PHE A 76 -8.43 1.70 23.00
C PHE A 76 -9.74 2.48 22.77
N ALA A 77 -9.63 3.69 22.20
CA ALA A 77 -10.76 4.58 22.01
C ALA A 77 -11.74 4.13 20.90
N CYS A 78 -11.30 3.25 19.99
CA CYS A 78 -12.10 2.77 18.88
C CYS A 78 -12.94 1.55 19.29
N ASP A 79 -14.26 1.63 19.06
CA ASP A 79 -15.14 0.46 19.18
C ASP A 79 -14.98 -0.45 17.96
N VAL A 80 -14.51 -1.67 18.22
CA VAL A 80 -14.21 -2.67 17.19
C VAL A 80 -15.48 -3.15 16.47
N LYS A 81 -16.65 -3.07 17.11
CA LYS A 81 -17.91 -3.60 16.54
C LYS A 81 -18.52 -2.68 15.48
N SER A 82 -18.21 -1.39 15.52
CA SER A 82 -18.73 -0.37 14.60
C SER A 82 -17.68 0.13 13.59
N PHE A 83 -16.42 -0.31 13.72
CA PHE A 83 -15.33 0.12 12.85
C PHE A 83 -15.24 -0.71 11.57
N CYS A 84 -15.73 -0.16 10.46
CA CYS A 84 -15.57 -0.71 9.12
C CYS A 84 -14.54 0.11 8.33
N PHE A 85 -13.57 -0.55 7.70
CA PHE A 85 -12.65 0.07 6.74
C PHE A 85 -12.52 -0.80 5.49
N THR A 86 -12.25 -0.18 4.35
CA THR A 86 -12.04 -0.90 3.09
C THR A 86 -10.62 -1.50 3.09
N PRO A 87 -10.46 -2.83 3.07
CA PRO A 87 -9.13 -3.44 3.04
C PRO A 87 -8.43 -3.12 1.72
N ARG A 88 -7.20 -2.60 1.78
CA ARG A 88 -6.35 -2.41 0.59
C ARG A 88 -5.73 -3.75 0.20
N ALA A 89 -6.46 -4.58 -0.53
CA ALA A 89 -5.91 -5.79 -1.13
C ALA A 89 -5.15 -5.42 -2.42
N MET A 90 -3.84 -5.11 -2.31
CA MET A 90 -2.97 -5.20 -3.48
C MET A 90 -2.66 -6.68 -3.70
N THR A 91 -3.44 -7.35 -4.54
CA THR A 91 -3.25 -8.77 -4.86
C THR A 91 -1.95 -8.97 -5.63
N ARG A 92 -1.18 -10.03 -5.31
CA ARG A 92 0.04 -10.45 -6.05
C ARG A 92 -0.16 -10.46 -7.56
N VAL A 93 -1.34 -10.89 -8.02
CA VAL A 93 -1.80 -10.86 -9.42
C VAL A 93 -1.65 -9.48 -10.09
N LYS A 94 -1.93 -8.39 -9.37
CA LYS A 94 -1.82 -7.03 -9.90
C LYS A 94 -0.37 -6.61 -10.09
N LEU A 95 0.53 -7.03 -9.18
CA LEU A 95 1.96 -6.77 -9.31
C LEU A 95 2.55 -7.56 -10.49
N ASP A 96 2.19 -8.83 -10.61
CA ASP A 96 2.64 -9.69 -11.72
C ASP A 96 2.18 -9.13 -13.08
N PHE A 97 0.95 -8.61 -13.17
CA PHE A 97 0.44 -7.96 -14.39
C PHE A 97 1.25 -6.71 -14.75
N LEU A 98 1.55 -5.85 -13.78
CA LEU A 98 2.31 -4.62 -14.00
C LEU A 98 3.77 -4.93 -14.39
N ASP A 99 4.36 -5.99 -13.82
CA ASP A 99 5.69 -6.46 -14.16
C ASP A 99 5.75 -6.99 -15.61
N GLN A 100 4.77 -7.79 -16.03
CA GLN A 100 4.67 -8.27 -17.42
C GLN A 100 4.45 -7.11 -18.41
N LEU A 101 3.58 -6.16 -18.07
CA LEU A 101 3.34 -4.97 -18.90
C LEU A 101 4.59 -4.10 -18.98
N GLY A 102 5.33 -3.93 -17.89
CA GLY A 102 6.60 -3.21 -17.86
C GLY A 102 7.63 -3.84 -18.80
N LYS A 103 7.84 -5.15 -18.67
CA LYS A 103 8.75 -5.93 -19.54
C LYS A 103 8.37 -5.83 -21.02
N PHE A 104 7.07 -5.87 -21.34
CA PHE A 104 6.60 -5.69 -22.72
C PHE A 104 7.05 -4.34 -23.30
N TRP A 105 6.84 -3.26 -22.57
CA TRP A 105 7.22 -1.92 -23.04
C TRP A 105 8.74 -1.74 -23.13
N GLU A 106 9.49 -2.28 -22.17
CA GLU A 106 10.96 -2.33 -22.22
C GLU A 106 11.47 -3.03 -23.49
N LEU A 107 10.85 -4.16 -23.87
CA LEU A 107 11.17 -4.88 -25.10
C LEU A 107 10.82 -4.07 -26.37
N GLN A 108 9.81 -3.19 -26.32
CA GLN A 108 9.47 -2.27 -27.41
C GLN A 108 10.37 -1.01 -27.44
N GLY A 109 11.33 -0.89 -26.51
CA GLY A 109 12.22 0.27 -26.42
C GLY A 109 11.55 1.52 -25.82
N SER A 110 10.43 1.37 -25.12
CA SER A 110 9.72 2.48 -24.46
C SER A 110 9.54 2.19 -22.98
N ALA A 111 9.76 3.18 -22.11
CA ALA A 111 9.48 3.00 -20.69
C ALA A 111 7.97 3.11 -20.42
N LEU A 112 7.40 2.13 -19.71
CA LEU A 112 6.00 2.18 -19.26
C LEU A 112 5.78 3.40 -18.36
N ARG A 113 4.96 4.36 -18.83
CA ARG A 113 4.58 5.55 -18.07
C ARG A 113 3.09 5.53 -17.76
N ILE A 114 2.76 5.30 -16.49
CA ILE A 114 1.37 5.30 -16.02
C ILE A 114 0.92 6.76 -15.78
N PRO A 115 -0.14 7.22 -16.47
CA PRO A 115 -0.64 8.59 -16.32
C PRO A 115 -1.40 8.77 -15.00
N VAL A 116 -1.48 10.03 -14.55
CA VAL A 116 -2.30 10.42 -13.39
C VAL A 116 -3.67 10.89 -13.90
N VAL A 117 -4.75 10.31 -13.36
CA VAL A 117 -6.13 10.66 -13.68
C VAL A 117 -6.85 11.06 -12.38
N ASP A 118 -7.43 12.26 -12.36
CA ASP A 118 -8.14 12.83 -11.18
C ASP A 118 -7.28 12.82 -9.89
N GLY A 119 -5.99 13.14 -10.03
CA GLY A 119 -5.04 13.19 -8.91
C GLY A 119 -4.56 11.83 -8.39
N LYS A 120 -4.96 10.72 -9.01
CA LYS A 120 -4.54 9.36 -8.66
C LYS A 120 -3.84 8.68 -9.83
N LEU A 121 -2.86 7.84 -9.55
CA LEU A 121 -2.26 6.98 -10.58
C LEU A 121 -3.35 6.10 -11.19
N LEU A 122 -3.39 6.02 -12.53
CA LEU A 122 -4.35 5.19 -13.23
C LEU A 122 -4.12 3.71 -12.88
N ASP A 123 -5.16 3.05 -12.39
CA ASP A 123 -5.10 1.61 -12.13
C ASP A 123 -5.30 0.84 -13.44
N VAL A 124 -4.19 0.59 -14.14
CA VAL A 124 -4.16 -0.06 -15.45
C VAL A 124 -4.71 -1.50 -15.39
N TYR A 125 -4.51 -2.22 -14.26
CA TYR A 125 -5.03 -3.58 -14.07
C TYR A 125 -6.55 -3.58 -13.85
N ALA A 126 -7.06 -2.65 -13.02
CA ALA A 126 -8.50 -2.52 -12.85
C ALA A 126 -9.18 -2.09 -14.15
N LEU A 127 -8.55 -1.19 -14.91
CA LEU A 127 -9.04 -0.76 -16.21
C LEU A 127 -9.14 -1.92 -17.21
N SER A 128 -8.08 -2.71 -17.37
CA SER A 128 -8.11 -3.89 -18.27
C SER A 128 -9.18 -4.88 -17.83
N LYS A 129 -9.26 -5.20 -16.54
CA LYS A 129 -10.25 -6.14 -16.01
C LYS A 129 -11.70 -5.69 -16.25
N VAL A 130 -12.00 -4.41 -16.04
CA VAL A 130 -13.35 -3.87 -16.28
C VAL A 130 -13.67 -3.88 -17.77
N VAL A 131 -12.73 -3.49 -18.64
CA VAL A 131 -12.94 -3.50 -20.10
C VAL A 131 -13.11 -4.91 -20.63
N SER A 132 -12.30 -5.88 -20.18
CA SER A 132 -12.48 -7.29 -20.52
C SER A 132 -13.84 -7.83 -20.06
N SER A 133 -14.33 -7.42 -18.89
CA SER A 133 -15.67 -7.81 -18.40
C SER A 133 -16.82 -7.24 -19.22
N GLU A 134 -16.59 -6.11 -19.91
CA GLU A 134 -17.56 -5.44 -20.78
C GLU A 134 -17.43 -5.87 -22.26
N GLY A 135 -16.64 -6.91 -22.56
CA GLY A 135 -16.49 -7.47 -23.90
C GLY A 135 -15.28 -6.97 -24.69
N GLY A 136 -14.33 -6.29 -24.04
CA GLY A 136 -13.08 -5.83 -24.66
C GLY A 136 -13.13 -4.42 -25.24
N PHE A 137 -11.98 -3.91 -25.69
CA PHE A 137 -11.82 -2.52 -26.12
C PHE A 137 -12.76 -2.11 -27.25
N GLU A 138 -12.94 -2.99 -28.24
CA GLU A 138 -13.77 -2.71 -29.43
C GLU A 138 -15.25 -2.58 -29.08
N VAL A 139 -15.78 -3.49 -28.25
CA VAL A 139 -17.18 -3.50 -27.82
C VAL A 139 -17.50 -2.26 -26.98
N VAL A 140 -16.67 -1.96 -25.98
CA VAL A 140 -16.83 -0.78 -25.11
C VAL A 140 -16.79 0.51 -25.94
N THR A 141 -15.95 0.56 -26.96
CA THR A 141 -15.85 1.70 -27.88
C THR A 141 -17.07 1.84 -28.78
N LYS A 142 -17.55 0.74 -29.37
CA LYS A 142 -18.74 0.73 -30.24
C LYS A 142 -20.01 1.13 -29.48
N GLU A 143 -20.15 0.66 -28.24
CA GLU A 143 -21.31 0.91 -27.38
C GLU A 143 -21.18 2.18 -26.53
N LYS A 144 -20.08 2.94 -26.67
CA LYS A 144 -19.80 4.17 -25.91
C LYS A 144 -19.89 4.01 -24.39
N LYS A 145 -19.48 2.85 -23.87
CA LYS A 145 -19.57 2.50 -22.44
C LYS A 145 -18.41 3.03 -21.57
N TRP A 146 -17.50 3.82 -22.13
CA TRP A 146 -16.33 4.37 -21.41
C TRP A 146 -16.68 5.20 -20.16
N SER A 147 -17.81 5.91 -20.18
CA SER A 147 -18.31 6.62 -19.00
C SER A 147 -18.72 5.67 -17.87
N GLN A 148 -19.28 4.50 -18.22
CA GLN A 148 -19.65 3.46 -17.25
C GLN A 148 -18.40 2.78 -16.66
N VAL A 149 -17.37 2.54 -17.49
CA VAL A 149 -16.07 2.03 -17.05
C VAL A 149 -15.45 2.98 -16.02
N GLY A 150 -15.43 4.29 -16.31
CA GLY A 150 -14.95 5.30 -15.37
C GLY A 150 -15.71 5.30 -14.04
N ASN A 151 -17.04 5.20 -14.08
CA ASN A 151 -17.88 5.11 -12.88
C ASN A 151 -17.56 3.86 -12.04
N ARG A 152 -17.38 2.68 -12.69
CA ARG A 152 -16.98 1.44 -12.02
C ARG A 152 -15.59 1.52 -11.38
N MET A 153 -14.67 2.28 -11.96
CA MET A 153 -13.35 2.56 -11.39
C MET A 153 -13.39 3.60 -10.25
N GLY A 154 -14.56 4.17 -9.94
CA GLY A 154 -14.74 5.16 -8.88
C GLY A 154 -14.43 6.60 -9.32
N TYR A 155 -14.32 6.88 -10.62
CA TYR A 155 -14.19 8.24 -11.13
C TYR A 155 -15.55 8.92 -11.22
N GLN A 156 -15.58 10.22 -10.91
CA GLN A 156 -16.81 11.01 -10.94
C GLN A 156 -17.32 11.18 -12.40
N PRO A 157 -18.62 10.93 -12.66
CA PRO A 157 -19.19 11.16 -13.99
C PRO A 157 -19.20 12.66 -14.34
N GLY A 158 -19.04 12.99 -15.63
CA GLY A 158 -19.16 14.36 -16.14
C GLY A 158 -17.85 15.12 -16.40
N LYS A 159 -16.70 14.66 -15.88
CA LYS A 159 -15.38 15.28 -16.13
C LYS A 159 -14.70 14.88 -17.45
N GLY A 160 -15.41 14.20 -18.34
CA GLY A 160 -14.80 13.66 -19.57
C GLY A 160 -13.81 12.50 -19.35
N THR A 161 -13.78 11.93 -18.14
CA THR A 161 -12.83 10.85 -17.77
C THR A 161 -12.94 9.62 -18.66
N GLY A 162 -14.15 9.28 -19.16
CA GLY A 162 -14.33 8.15 -20.07
C GLY A 162 -13.49 8.25 -21.36
N SER A 163 -13.50 9.42 -21.99
CA SER A 163 -12.71 9.68 -23.20
C SER A 163 -11.21 9.61 -22.93
N LEU A 164 -10.78 10.09 -21.75
CA LEU A 164 -9.39 10.03 -21.31
C LEU A 164 -8.93 8.59 -21.03
N LEU A 165 -9.78 7.78 -20.37
CA LEU A 165 -9.53 6.36 -20.13
C LEU A 165 -9.38 5.59 -21.46
N LYS A 166 -10.23 5.89 -22.45
CA LYS A 166 -10.09 5.30 -23.80
C LYS A 166 -8.73 5.62 -24.41
N LEU A 167 -8.29 6.88 -24.36
CA LEU A 167 -7.00 7.31 -24.91
C LEU A 167 -5.83 6.59 -24.22
N HIS A 168 -5.87 6.47 -22.90
CA HIS A 168 -4.82 5.77 -22.15
C HIS A 168 -4.85 4.26 -22.39
N TYR A 169 -6.04 3.67 -22.53
CA TYR A 169 -6.17 2.26 -22.88
C TYR A 169 -5.54 1.98 -24.25
N ASP A 170 -5.92 2.74 -25.26
CA ASP A 170 -5.44 2.61 -26.63
C ASP A 170 -3.91 2.72 -26.72
N ARG A 171 -3.32 3.65 -25.96
CA ARG A 171 -1.87 3.87 -25.98
C ARG A 171 -1.07 2.84 -25.18
N ILE A 172 -1.58 2.38 -24.04
CA ILE A 172 -0.80 1.61 -23.05
C ILE A 172 -1.19 0.12 -23.04
N LEU A 173 -2.49 -0.17 -23.07
CA LEU A 173 -3.03 -1.51 -22.88
C LEU A 173 -3.32 -2.23 -24.20
N TYR A 174 -3.80 -1.51 -25.22
CA TYR A 174 -4.23 -2.14 -26.47
C TYR A 174 -3.10 -2.89 -27.20
N PRO A 175 -1.85 -2.37 -27.30
CA PRO A 175 -0.73 -3.14 -27.85
C PRO A 175 -0.46 -4.42 -27.04
N TYR A 176 -0.53 -4.32 -25.72
CA TYR A 176 -0.30 -5.46 -24.84
C TYR A 176 -1.42 -6.52 -24.95
N GLU A 177 -2.68 -6.11 -25.11
CA GLU A 177 -3.82 -7.00 -25.33
C GLU A 177 -3.70 -7.76 -26.65
N LEU A 178 -3.26 -7.08 -27.72
CA LEU A 178 -2.97 -7.72 -29.00
C LEU A 178 -1.84 -8.75 -28.87
N PHE A 179 -0.75 -8.38 -28.18
CA PHE A 179 0.36 -9.29 -27.89
C PHE A 179 -0.11 -10.53 -27.11
N GLN A 180 -0.95 -10.36 -26.08
CA GLN A 180 -1.51 -11.48 -25.32
C GLN A 180 -2.46 -12.35 -26.15
N SER A 181 -3.21 -11.77 -27.08
CA SER A 181 -4.15 -12.50 -27.95
C SER A 181 -3.48 -13.35 -29.04
N GLY A 182 -2.15 -13.29 -29.16
CA GLY A 182 -1.38 -14.06 -30.15
C GLY A 182 -1.40 -13.48 -31.57
N VAL A 183 -1.97 -12.28 -31.75
CA VAL A 183 -1.96 -11.56 -33.04
C VAL A 183 -0.69 -10.70 -33.11
N SER A 184 0.24 -11.07 -34.00
CA SER A 184 1.53 -10.38 -34.16
C SER A 184 1.36 -8.88 -34.41
N LEU A 185 1.98 -8.05 -33.57
CA LEU A 185 2.00 -6.58 -33.67
C LEU A 185 2.88 -6.03 -34.80
N MET A 186 3.54 -6.89 -35.58
CA MET A 186 4.58 -6.44 -36.52
C MET A 186 4.07 -5.66 -37.75
N GLU A 187 2.77 -5.55 -38.00
CA GLU A 187 2.26 -4.91 -39.24
C GLU A 187 1.79 -3.45 -39.12
N ARG A 188 1.85 -2.80 -37.95
CA ARG A 188 1.31 -1.42 -37.81
C ARG A 188 2.26 -0.36 -37.26
N ASN A 189 3.48 -0.71 -36.89
CA ASN A 189 4.52 0.28 -36.52
C ASN A 189 5.29 0.77 -37.76
N ALA A 190 4.58 1.36 -38.72
CA ALA A 190 5.17 2.38 -39.57
C ALA A 190 4.82 3.73 -38.93
N PRO A 191 5.80 4.58 -38.59
CA PRO A 191 5.54 5.85 -37.92
C PRO A 191 4.72 6.77 -38.84
N ARG A 192 3.48 7.03 -38.44
CA ARG A 192 2.72 8.23 -38.78
C ARG A 192 2.75 9.06 -37.49
N ILE A 193 3.48 10.16 -37.34
CA ILE A 193 3.63 11.38 -38.13
C ILE A 193 4.79 12.18 -37.49
N PHE A 194 5.43 13.05 -38.29
CA PHE A 194 6.30 14.20 -37.97
C PHE A 194 6.55 14.58 -36.51
#